data_AF-A0A9E3EFL5-F1
#
_entry.id   AF-A0A9E3EFL5-F1
#
_cell.length_a   1.000
_cell.length_b   1.000
_cell.length_c   1.000
_cell.angle_alpha   90.00
_cell.angle_beta   90.00
_cell.angle_gamma   90.00
#
_symmetry.space_group_name_H-M   'P 1'
#
loop_
_entity.id
_entity.type
_entity.pdbx_description
1 polymer ?
#
loop_
_entity_poly.entity_id
_entity_poly.type
_entity_poly.pdbx_seq_one_letter_code
_entity_poly.pdbx_strand_id
1 'polypeptide(L)'
;MPIHMGIVCGACGAVHFVATSAAIELSSAIDGMYRLTCQPPCSSTRQFRKDEMRPYRVSEDVFNSGYATQGEYEDLDNYWTGAA
;
A
#
# COMPACT_ATOMS: atom_id res chain seq x y z
N MET A 1 -10.87 0.34 14.04
CA MET A 1 -9.72 0.20 13.11
C MET A 1 -9.86 1.29 12.05
N PRO A 2 -8.97 2.30 12.06
CA PRO A 2 -8.98 3.40 11.09
C PRO A 2 -8.74 2.91 9.65
N ILE A 3 -9.07 3.78 8.69
CA ILE A 3 -8.90 3.53 7.25
C ILE A 3 -7.75 4.41 6.75
N HIS A 4 -6.81 3.79 6.05
CA HIS A 4 -5.63 4.46 5.51
C HIS A 4 -5.42 4.10 4.05
N MET A 5 -4.87 5.03 3.27
CA MET A 5 -4.52 4.78 1.87
C MET A 5 -3.18 4.04 1.78
N GLY A 6 -3.15 2.99 0.98
CA GLY A 6 -1.95 2.19 0.75
C GLY A 6 -1.87 1.65 -0.67
N ILE A 7 -0.75 0.97 -0.96
CA ILE A 7 -0.49 0.29 -2.22
C ILE A 7 0.00 -1.13 -1.94
N VAL A 8 -0.50 -2.11 -2.70
CA VAL A 8 -0.09 -3.51 -2.54
C VAL A 8 1.17 -3.79 -3.34
N CYS A 9 2.12 -4.45 -2.68
CA CYS A 9 3.24 -5.11 -3.32
C CYS A 9 2.74 -6.33 -4.11
N GLY A 10 2.86 -6.28 -5.44
CA GLY A 10 2.39 -7.37 -6.32
C GLY A 10 3.15 -8.69 -6.17
N ALA A 11 4.29 -8.70 -5.46
CA ALA A 11 5.11 -9.89 -5.26
C ALA A 11 4.81 -10.62 -3.94
N CYS A 12 4.67 -9.90 -2.83
CA CYS A 12 4.45 -10.50 -1.50
C CYS A 12 3.08 -10.22 -0.88
N GLY A 13 2.24 -9.38 -1.52
CA GLY A 13 0.90 -9.04 -1.02
C GLY A 13 0.89 -8.09 0.18
N ALA A 14 2.03 -7.58 0.62
CA ALA A 14 2.10 -6.57 1.68
C ALA A 14 1.54 -5.22 1.19
N VAL A 15 0.82 -4.53 2.06
CA VAL A 15 0.31 -3.18 1.83
C VAL A 15 1.27 -2.17 2.46
N HIS A 16 1.72 -1.19 1.69
CA HIS A 16 2.51 -0.07 2.18
C HIS A 16 1.67 1.20 2.26
N PHE A 17 1.66 1.86 3.42
CA PHE A 17 0.80 3.02 3.66
C PHE A 17 1.45 4.32 3.20
N VAL A 18 0.72 5.12 2.43
CA VAL A 18 1.29 6.32 1.77
C VAL A 18 1.80 7.37 2.77
N ALA A 19 1.16 7.47 3.93
CA ALA A 19 1.49 8.48 4.93
C ALA A 19 2.68 8.13 5.84
N THR A 20 2.97 6.84 6.02
CA THR A 20 3.94 6.36 7.03
C THR A 20 5.03 5.47 6.45
N SER A 21 4.86 4.93 5.24
CA SER A 21 5.84 4.02 4.65
C SER A 21 7.05 4.77 4.11
N ALA A 22 8.23 4.46 4.65
CA ALA A 22 9.51 4.88 4.08
C ALA A 22 9.86 4.15 2.76
N ALA A 23 9.07 3.14 2.39
CA ALA A 23 9.25 2.36 1.16
C ALA A 23 8.71 3.05 -0.10
N ILE A 24 7.95 4.15 0.06
CA ILE A 24 7.28 4.86 -1.03
C ILE A 24 7.97 6.20 -1.25
N GLU A 25 8.44 6.42 -2.48
CA GLU A 25 9.13 7.63 -2.89
C GLU A 25 8.48 8.21 -4.15
N LEU A 26 8.64 9.52 -4.39
CA LEU A 26 8.34 10.11 -5.69
C LEU A 26 9.35 9.59 -6.73
N SER A 27 8.87 9.15 -7.89
CA SER A 27 9.74 8.67 -8.95
C SER A 27 10.54 9.83 -9.53
N SER A 28 11.87 9.72 -9.52
CA SER A 28 12.75 10.66 -10.20
C SER A 28 12.83 10.43 -11.71
N ALA A 29 12.38 9.27 -12.19
CA ALA A 29 12.49 8.85 -13.59
C ALA A 29 11.27 9.25 -14.42
N ILE A 30 10.08 9.33 -13.81
CA ILE A 30 8.83 9.61 -14.50
C ILE A 30 8.00 10.56 -13.65
N ASP A 31 7.72 11.75 -14.18
CA ASP A 31 6.92 12.75 -13.49
C ASP A 31 5.49 12.23 -13.19
N GLY A 32 4.99 12.57 -12.01
CA GLY A 32 3.68 12.11 -11.52
C GLY A 32 3.58 10.64 -11.12
N MET A 33 4.68 9.88 -11.13
CA MET A 33 4.72 8.49 -10.66
C MET A 33 5.33 8.39 -9.26
N TYR A 34 4.90 7.39 -8.50
CA TYR A 34 5.53 6.95 -7.27
C TYR A 34 6.31 5.66 -7.51
N ARG A 35 7.31 5.40 -6.68
CA ARG A 35 8.07 4.16 -6.63
C ARG A 35 7.88 3.52 -5.26
N LEU A 36 7.37 2.30 -5.25
CA LEU A 36 7.39 1.42 -4.10
C LEU A 36 8.63 0.53 -4.18
N THR A 37 9.43 0.50 -3.13
CA THR A 37 10.48 -0.51 -2.93
C THR A 37 10.14 -1.32 -1.67
N CYS A 38 9.58 -2.50 -1.86
CA CYS A 38 9.13 -3.35 -0.76
C CYS A 38 10.30 -3.72 0.15
N GLN A 39 10.09 -3.71 1.47
CA GLN A 39 11.13 -4.04 2.42
C GLN A 39 11.54 -5.54 2.35
N PRO A 40 12.77 -5.89 2.78
CA PRO A 40 13.19 -7.28 2.88
C PRO A 40 12.20 -8.12 3.72
N PRO A 41 11.94 -9.39 3.34
CA PRO A 41 12.67 -10.20 2.37
C PRO A 41 12.21 -10.07 0.91
N CYS A 42 11.20 -9.26 0.60
CA CYS A 42 10.64 -9.19 -0.75
C CYS A 42 11.55 -8.42 -1.73
N SER A 43 11.97 -7.21 -1.36
CA SER A 43 12.84 -6.32 -2.16
C SER A 43 12.33 -5.98 -3.57
N SER A 44 11.07 -6.32 -3.90
CA SER A 44 10.50 -5.99 -5.20
C SER A 44 10.25 -4.49 -5.33
N THR A 45 10.47 -3.96 -6.53
CA THR A 45 10.20 -2.57 -6.85
C THR A 45 9.05 -2.49 -7.84
N ARG A 46 8.14 -1.54 -7.65
CA ARG A 46 7.07 -1.22 -8.61
C ARG A 46 6.88 0.28 -8.70
N GLN A 47 6.63 0.79 -9.91
CA GLN A 47 6.12 2.14 -10.10
C GLN A 47 4.59 2.11 -10.13
N PHE A 48 3.96 3.14 -9.57
CA PHE A 48 2.52 3.25 -9.53
C PHE A 48 2.08 4.72 -9.53
N ARG A 49 0.84 4.96 -9.96
CA ARG A 49 0.18 6.27 -9.91
C ARG A 49 -0.69 6.40 -8.67
N LYS A 50 -1.08 7.64 -8.36
CA LYS A 50 -1.95 7.95 -7.22
C LYS A 50 -3.30 7.22 -7.27
N ASP A 51 -3.88 7.01 -8.45
CA ASP A 51 -5.16 6.32 -8.67
C ASP A 51 -5.10 4.80 -8.45
N GLU A 52 -3.89 4.23 -8.35
CA GLU A 52 -3.69 2.82 -7.97
C GLU A 52 -3.70 2.61 -6.46
N MET A 53 -3.67 3.68 -5.65
CA MET A 53 -3.79 3.60 -4.20
C MET A 53 -5.20 3.13 -3.81
N ARG A 54 -5.30 2.36 -2.73
CA ARG A 54 -6.55 1.77 -2.24
C ARG A 54 -6.73 2.00 -0.73
N PRO A 55 -7.97 2.07 -0.24
CA PRO A 55 -8.26 2.18 1.18
C PRO A 55 -8.15 0.82 1.88
N TYR A 56 -7.40 0.77 2.97
CA TYR A 56 -7.25 -0.41 3.83
C TYR A 56 -7.61 -0.08 5.26
N ARG A 57 -8.31 -0.99 5.93
CA ARG A 57 -8.57 -0.91 7.36
C ARG A 57 -7.50 -1.71 8.12
N VAL A 58 -6.85 -1.05 9.08
CA VAL A 58 -5.80 -1.64 9.93
C VAL A 58 -5.87 -1.11 11.36
N SER A 59 -5.13 -1.71 12.28
CA SER A 59 -4.88 -1.10 13.61
C SER A 59 -3.91 0.08 13.50
N GLU A 60 -3.93 0.97 14.49
CA GLU A 60 -2.99 2.11 14.53
C GLU A 60 -1.53 1.64 14.66
N ASP A 61 -1.27 0.60 15.44
CA ASP A 61 0.08 0.03 15.59
C ASP A 61 0.66 -0.45 14.26
N VAL A 62 -0.15 -1.14 13.45
CA VAL A 62 0.23 -1.60 12.11
C VAL A 62 0.40 -0.42 11.15
N PHE A 63 -0.48 0.57 11.21
CA PHE A 63 -0.33 1.77 10.39
C PHE A 63 0.99 2.53 10.68
N ASN A 64 1.35 2.62 11.95
CA ASN A 64 2.56 3.32 12.40
C ASN A 64 3.86 2.58 12.01
N SER A 65 3.81 1.28 11.73
CA SER A 65 4.97 0.53 11.21
C SER A 65 5.28 0.88 9.74
N GLY A 66 4.31 1.46 9.02
CA GLY A 66 4.43 1.84 7.62
C GLY A 66 4.03 0.75 6.61
N TYR A 67 3.74 -0.47 7.06
CA TYR A 67 3.23 -1.54 6.19
C TYR A 67 2.44 -2.61 6.96
N ALA A 68 1.65 -3.37 6.23
CA ALA A 68 0.87 -4.50 6.74
C ALA A 68 1.08 -5.74 5.85
N THR A 69 1.25 -6.89 6.48
CA THR A 69 1.29 -8.20 5.82
C THR A 69 -0.11 -8.79 5.69
N GLN A 70 -0.23 -9.87 4.92
CA GLN A 70 -1.53 -10.50 4.66
C GLN A 70 -2.16 -10.99 5.98
N GLY A 71 -3.40 -10.58 6.24
CA GLY A 71 -4.12 -10.85 7.49
C GLY A 71 -4.06 -9.71 8.51
N GLU A 72 -3.17 -8.73 8.33
CA GLU A 72 -3.12 -7.53 9.18
C GLU A 72 -3.98 -6.38 8.66
N TYR A 73 -4.56 -6.53 7.45
CA TYR A 73 -5.39 -5.53 6.79
C TYR A 73 -6.67 -6.12 6.20
N GLU A 74 -7.70 -5.27 6.11
CA GLU A 74 -8.92 -5.51 5.35
C GLU A 74 -8.97 -4.54 4.16
N ASP A 75 -9.03 -5.08 2.94
CA ASP A 75 -9.20 -4.31 1.71
C ASP A 75 -10.66 -3.87 1.57
N LEU A 76 -10.88 -2.56 1.49
CA LEU A 76 -12.22 -1.98 1.43
C LEU A 76 -12.69 -1.69 -0.01
N ASP A 77 -11.84 -1.87 -1.02
CA ASP A 77 -12.20 -1.63 -2.42
C ASP A 77 -13.18 -2.70 -2.93
N ASN A 78 -13.01 -3.93 -2.48
CA ASN A 78 -13.87 -5.06 -2.86
C ASN A 78 -15.30 -5.00 -2.26
N TYR A 79 -15.56 -4.11 -1.30
CA TYR A 79 -16.91 -3.94 -0.75
C TYR A 79 -17.82 -3.08 -1.65
N TRP A 80 -17.28 -2.35 -2.62
CA TRP A 80 -18.06 -1.51 -3.55
C TRP A 80 -18.45 -2.23 -4.84
N THR A 81 -17.79 -3.34 -5.19
CA THR A 81 -18.07 -4.13 -6.41
C THR A 81 -19.05 -5.29 -6.18
N GLY A 82 -19.58 -5.45 -4.97
CA GLY A 82 -20.55 -6.48 -4.59
C GLY A 82 -22.03 -6.07 -4.67
N ALA A 83 -22.40 -5.20 -5.60
CA ALA A 83 -23.80 -4.89 -5.92
C ALA A 83 -24.05 -5.11 -7.43
N ALA A 84 -24.23 -6.37 -7.81
CA ALA A 84 -24.89 -6.78 -9.05
C ALA A 84 -25.58 -8.13 -8.84
#